data_AF-A0A9E2Q3I4-F1
#
_entry.id   AF-A0A9E2Q3I4-F1
#
_cell.length_a   1.000
_cell.length_b   1.000
_cell.length_c   1.000
_cell.angle_alpha   90.00
_cell.angle_beta   90.00
_cell.angle_gamma   90.00
#
_symmetry.space_group_name_H-M   'P 1'
#
loop_
_entity.id
_entity.type
_entity.pdbx_description
1 polymer ?
#
loop_
_entity_poly.entity_id
_entity_poly.type
_entity_poly.pdbx_seq_one_letter_code
_entity_poly.pdbx_strand_id
1 'polypeptide(L)'
;ISGAQLTVSGDLGNILANCLTDSDSMYNNDGTKVSNKYGYNERQVLYNWWKALKAADKDLKKQKLFKEAKVVTLVINKVVETSYNYYKIEPQKITDKMGIVIFSLVFYVGYTLWYGFAILFMFEGWGLKLEH
;
A
#
# COMPACT_ATOMS: atom_id res chain seq x y z
N ILE A 1 20.55 -31.47 7.63
CA ILE A 1 20.48 -30.36 8.62
C ILE A 1 19.01 -30.18 8.97
N SER A 2 18.60 -30.64 10.15
CA SER A 2 17.22 -30.47 10.63
C SER A 2 16.99 -28.97 10.84
N GLY A 3 15.96 -28.41 10.21
CA GLY A 3 15.69 -26.98 10.22
C GLY A 3 15.57 -26.47 11.66
N ALA A 4 16.40 -25.49 12.03
CA ALA A 4 16.43 -24.94 13.37
C ALA A 4 15.05 -24.40 13.75
N GLN A 5 14.37 -25.09 14.67
CA GLN A 5 13.14 -24.64 15.28
C GLN A 5 13.51 -23.49 16.22
N LEU A 6 13.16 -22.25 15.83
CA LEU A 6 13.42 -21.06 16.62
C LEU A 6 12.15 -20.68 17.40
N THR A 7 12.19 -20.83 18.72
CA THR A 7 11.13 -20.35 19.61
C THR A 7 11.40 -18.91 19.97
N VAL A 8 10.47 -18.02 19.61
CA VAL A 8 10.52 -16.59 19.95
C VAL A 8 9.45 -16.31 21.00
N SER A 9 9.86 -15.79 22.15
CA SER A 9 8.96 -15.35 23.22
C SER A 9 9.16 -13.86 23.44
N GLY A 10 8.07 -13.10 23.52
CA GLY A 10 8.12 -11.65 23.68
C GLY A 10 6.75 -11.01 23.64
N ASP A 11 6.70 -9.71 23.95
CA ASP A 11 5.50 -8.89 23.88
C ASP A 11 5.18 -8.55 22.42
N LEU A 12 4.04 -9.05 21.92
CA LEU A 12 3.59 -8.81 20.54
C LEU A 12 3.41 -7.31 20.25
N GLY A 13 2.95 -6.52 21.21
CA GLY A 13 2.81 -5.07 21.09
C GLY A 13 4.14 -4.38 20.87
N ASN A 14 5.16 -4.73 21.66
CA ASN A 14 6.51 -4.17 21.49
C ASN A 14 7.15 -4.56 20.14
N ILE A 15 6.94 -5.80 19.70
CA ILE A 15 7.41 -6.26 18.39
C ILE A 15 6.77 -5.44 17.26
N LEU A 16 5.45 -5.28 17.32
CA LEU A 16 4.72 -4.51 16.32
C LEU A 16 5.06 -3.02 16.37
N ALA A 17 5.27 -2.44 17.56
CA ALA A 17 5.70 -1.05 17.72
C ALA A 17 7.08 -0.78 17.10
N ASN A 18 8.02 -1.73 17.26
CA ASN A 18 9.33 -1.63 16.63
C ASN A 18 9.22 -1.71 15.09
N CYS A 19 8.42 -2.65 14.59
CA CYS A 19 8.14 -2.78 13.15
C CYS A 19 7.48 -1.52 12.57
N LEU A 20 6.52 -0.92 13.28
CA LEU A 20 5.87 0.34 12.93
C LEU A 20 6.90 1.47 12.82
N THR A 21 7.82 1.59 13.78
CA THR A 21 8.84 2.64 13.79
C THR A 21 9.79 2.54 12.60
N ASP A 22 10.23 1.32 12.27
CA ASP A 22 11.11 1.10 11.11
C ASP A 22 10.37 1.34 9.78
N SER A 23 9.12 0.87 9.69
CA SER A 23 8.29 1.05 8.50
C SER A 23 7.91 2.51 8.28
N ASP A 24 7.63 3.27 9.33
CA ASP A 24 7.34 4.71 9.25
C ASP A 24 8.56 5.51 8.77
N SER A 25 9.75 5.16 9.28
CA SER A 25 11.00 5.76 8.82
C SER A 25 11.21 5.50 7.32
N MET A 26 10.94 4.28 6.85
CA MET A 26 11.01 3.93 5.43
C MET A 26 9.94 4.61 4.58
N TYR A 27 8.71 4.73 5.08
CA TYR A 27 7.64 5.43 4.38
C TYR A 27 7.99 6.92 4.14
N ASN A 28 8.66 7.54 5.10
CA ASN A 28 9.14 8.93 5.02
C ASN A 28 10.51 9.06 4.34
N ASN A 29 10.98 8.02 3.65
CA ASN A 29 12.26 7.97 2.93
C ASN A 29 13.52 8.13 3.80
N ASP A 30 13.39 8.01 5.12
CA ASP A 30 14.52 7.96 6.06
C ASP A 30 15.03 6.52 6.24
N GLY A 31 15.48 5.94 5.12
CA GLY A 31 16.08 4.61 5.14
C GLY A 31 17.40 4.55 5.91
N THR A 32 18.07 5.69 6.08
CA THR A 32 19.35 5.79 6.79
C THR A 32 19.21 5.47 8.28
N LYS A 33 18.12 5.91 8.91
CA LYS A 33 17.82 5.58 10.31
C LYS A 33 17.69 4.06 10.51
N VAL A 34 17.06 3.37 9.56
CA VAL A 34 16.87 1.93 9.60
C VAL A 34 18.18 1.19 9.31
N SER A 35 18.93 1.58 8.28
CA SER A 35 20.20 0.94 7.97
C SER A 35 21.26 1.15 9.07
N ASN A 36 21.29 2.32 9.71
CA ASN A 36 22.17 2.58 10.85
C ASN A 36 21.82 1.73 12.08
N LYS A 37 20.52 1.51 12.33
CA LYS A 37 20.05 0.69 13.45
C LYS A 37 20.39 -0.79 13.28
N TYR A 38 20.28 -1.31 12.05
CA TYR A 38 20.42 -2.74 11.77
C TYR A 38 21.79 -3.13 11.19
N GLY A 39 22.57 -2.18 10.67
CA GLY A 39 23.89 -2.40 10.10
C GLY A 39 23.88 -3.02 8.70
N TYR A 40 22.72 -3.08 8.03
CA TYR A 40 22.58 -3.61 6.67
C TYR A 40 21.45 -2.91 5.91
N ASN A 41 21.28 -3.28 4.63
CA ASN A 41 20.35 -2.63 3.72
C ASN A 41 18.91 -2.52 4.27
N GLU A 42 18.36 -1.31 4.25
CA GLU A 42 17.07 -0.96 4.84
C GLU A 42 15.87 -1.64 4.17
N ARG A 43 15.93 -1.92 2.85
CA ARG A 43 14.87 -2.69 2.17
C ARG A 43 14.88 -4.14 2.63
N GLN A 44 16.08 -4.69 2.86
CA GLN A 44 16.22 -6.04 3.41
C GLN A 44 15.69 -6.11 4.85
N VAL A 45 15.81 -5.04 5.65
CA VAL A 45 15.20 -4.96 6.98
C VAL A 45 13.68 -5.10 6.89
N LEU A 46 13.01 -4.34 6.01
CA LEU A 46 11.56 -4.45 5.83
C LEU A 46 11.12 -5.80 5.27
N TYR A 47 11.91 -6.38 4.36
CA TYR A 47 11.66 -7.74 3.88
C TYR A 47 11.74 -8.77 5.02
N ASN A 48 12.72 -8.62 5.92
CA ASN A 48 12.84 -9.48 7.10
C ASN A 48 11.63 -9.29 8.04
N TRP A 49 11.17 -8.06 8.25
CA TRP A 49 9.95 -7.77 8.99
C TRP A 49 8.72 -8.44 8.37
N TRP A 50 8.54 -8.31 7.06
CA TRP A 50 7.46 -8.97 6.33
C TRP A 50 7.48 -10.48 6.52
N LYS A 51 8.65 -11.11 6.36
CA LYS A 51 8.82 -12.55 6.53
C LYS A 51 8.56 -13.00 7.97
N ALA A 52 9.07 -12.26 8.96
CA ALA A 52 8.87 -12.56 10.38
C ALA A 52 7.39 -12.46 10.77
N LEU A 53 6.70 -11.39 10.36
CA LEU A 53 5.29 -11.21 10.67
C LEU A 53 4.39 -12.20 9.93
N LYS A 54 4.71 -12.60 8.69
CA LYS A 54 3.99 -13.70 8.01
C LYS A 54 4.13 -15.03 8.75
N ALA A 55 5.32 -15.32 9.27
CA ALA A 55 5.54 -16.51 10.10
C ALA A 55 4.75 -16.43 11.42
N ALA A 56 4.76 -15.27 12.09
CA ALA A 56 4.00 -15.04 13.31
C ALA A 56 2.49 -15.16 13.09
N ASP A 57 1.94 -14.59 12.01
CA ASP A 57 0.53 -14.74 11.65
C ASP A 57 0.14 -16.21 11.46
N LYS A 58 0.96 -16.98 10.73
CA LYS A 58 0.74 -18.41 10.52
C LYS A 58 0.74 -19.18 11.84
N ASP A 59 1.64 -18.85 12.74
CA ASP A 59 1.77 -19.53 14.03
C ASP A 59 0.64 -19.17 15.00
N LEU A 60 0.30 -17.89 15.13
CA LEU A 60 -0.84 -17.41 15.92
C LEU A 60 -2.16 -18.06 15.46
N LYS A 61 -2.35 -18.22 14.15
CA LYS A 61 -3.51 -18.94 13.61
C LYS A 61 -3.54 -20.42 14.02
N LYS A 62 -2.39 -21.10 14.06
CA LYS A 62 -2.30 -22.49 14.55
C LYS A 62 -2.63 -22.58 16.05
N GLN A 63 -2.21 -21.59 16.82
CA GLN A 63 -2.53 -21.44 18.24
C GLN A 63 -3.98 -21.00 18.50
N LYS A 64 -4.79 -20.80 17.44
CA LYS A 64 -6.17 -20.26 17.50
C LYS A 64 -6.28 -18.84 18.07
N LEU A 65 -5.16 -18.10 18.12
CA LEU A 65 -5.07 -16.70 18.51
C LEU A 65 -5.41 -15.79 17.31
N PHE A 66 -6.66 -15.87 16.86
CA PHE A 66 -7.11 -15.23 15.62
C PHE A 66 -7.20 -13.69 15.73
N LYS A 67 -7.44 -13.16 16.93
CA LYS A 67 -7.53 -11.71 17.15
C LYS A 67 -6.17 -11.06 16.94
N GLU A 68 -5.15 -11.65 17.54
CA GLU A 68 -3.75 -11.27 17.46
C GLU A 68 -3.25 -11.42 16.02
N ALA A 69 -3.54 -12.56 15.37
CA ALA A 69 -3.19 -12.79 13.97
C ALA A 69 -3.79 -11.74 13.02
N LYS A 70 -5.03 -11.31 13.28
CA LYS A 70 -5.68 -10.24 12.49
C LYS A 70 -4.96 -8.90 12.63
N VAL A 71 -4.50 -8.55 13.83
CA VAL A 71 -3.70 -7.34 14.06
C VAL A 71 -2.36 -7.44 13.31
N VAL A 72 -1.67 -8.57 13.40
CA VAL A 72 -0.41 -8.82 12.68
C VAL A 72 -0.62 -8.69 11.17
N THR A 73 -1.65 -9.32 10.62
CA THR A 73 -1.99 -9.22 9.18
C THR A 73 -2.28 -7.78 8.77
N LEU A 74 -2.97 -7.00 9.62
CA LEU A 74 -3.24 -5.59 9.34
C LEU A 74 -1.93 -4.79 9.27
N VAL A 75 -0.99 -5.01 10.19
CA VAL A 75 0.33 -4.34 10.16
C VAL A 75 1.11 -4.73 8.91
N ILE A 76 1.15 -6.01 8.54
CA ILE A 76 1.81 -6.45 7.30
C ILE A 76 1.28 -5.66 6.10
N ASN A 77 -0.04 -5.68 5.89
CA ASN A 77 -0.65 -5.14 4.67
C ASN A 77 -0.67 -3.61 4.65
N LYS A 78 -0.88 -2.95 5.80
CA LYS A 78 -1.06 -1.50 5.86
C LYS A 78 0.20 -0.71 6.21
N VAL A 79 1.21 -1.36 6.79
CA VAL A 79 2.41 -0.70 7.30
C VAL A 79 3.65 -1.20 6.57
N VAL A 80 3.90 -2.51 6.55
CA VAL A 80 5.13 -3.06 5.97
C VAL A 80 5.09 -3.02 4.45
N GLU A 81 4.00 -3.51 3.84
CA GLU A 81 3.88 -3.54 2.38
C GLU A 81 3.77 -2.12 1.79
N THR A 82 3.05 -1.22 2.48
CA THR A 82 2.94 0.18 2.06
C THR A 82 4.28 0.91 2.16
N SER A 83 4.98 0.82 3.29
CA SER A 83 6.31 1.44 3.45
C SER A 83 7.31 0.89 2.44
N TYR A 84 7.32 -0.42 2.18
CA TYR A 84 8.21 -1.00 1.18
C TYR A 84 7.92 -0.50 -0.23
N ASN A 85 6.64 -0.41 -0.61
CA ASN A 85 6.23 -0.01 -1.96
C ASN A 85 6.41 1.49 -2.22
N TYR A 86 6.16 2.33 -1.22
CA TYR A 86 6.28 3.79 -1.33
C TYR A 86 7.68 4.30 -0.97
N TYR A 87 8.60 3.45 -0.53
CA TYR A 87 9.97 3.88 -0.23
C TYR A 87 10.68 4.43 -1.48
N LYS A 88 11.24 5.63 -1.32
CA LYS A 88 11.83 6.54 -2.31
C LYS A 88 10.82 7.28 -3.19
N ILE A 89 9.52 7.14 -2.93
CA ILE A 89 8.49 7.96 -3.60
C ILE A 89 8.36 9.25 -2.79
N GLU A 90 8.61 10.39 -3.45
CA GLU A 90 8.44 11.68 -2.81
C GLU A 90 6.94 12.02 -2.69
N PRO A 91 6.44 12.34 -1.49
CA PRO A 91 5.06 12.75 -1.31
C PRO A 91 4.83 14.10 -2.00
N GLN A 92 4.05 14.11 -3.08
CA GLN A 92 3.64 15.32 -3.77
C GLN A 92 2.24 15.72 -3.31
N LYS A 93 2.06 16.97 -2.90
CA LYS A 93 0.73 17.48 -2.57
C LYS A 93 -0.05 17.70 -3.85
N ILE A 94 -1.29 17.18 -3.88
CA ILE A 94 -2.21 17.43 -5.00
C ILE A 94 -2.50 18.94 -5.15
N THR A 95 -2.45 19.68 -4.03
CA THR A 95 -2.62 21.14 -4.03
C THR A 95 -1.64 21.86 -4.96
N ASP A 96 -0.42 21.34 -5.07
CA ASP A 96 0.64 21.95 -5.89
C ASP A 96 0.38 21.75 -7.40
N LYS A 97 -0.52 20.83 -7.75
CA LYS A 97 -0.93 20.52 -9.13
C LYS A 97 -2.41 20.78 -9.38
N MET A 98 -3.09 21.58 -8.54
CA MET A 98 -4.54 21.82 -8.63
C MET A 98 -4.99 22.29 -10.01
N GLY A 99 -4.24 23.19 -10.66
CA GLY A 99 -4.58 23.67 -12.00
C GLY A 99 -4.66 22.54 -13.02
N ILE A 100 -3.65 21.64 -13.04
CA ILE A 100 -3.61 20.48 -13.94
C ILE A 100 -4.74 19.51 -13.61
N VAL A 101 -5.00 19.26 -12.32
CA VAL A 101 -6.05 18.34 -11.88
C VAL A 101 -7.43 18.85 -12.28
N ILE A 102 -7.75 20.11 -11.99
CA ILE A 102 -9.04 20.73 -12.36
C ILE A 102 -9.20 20.74 -13.87
N PHE A 103 -8.16 21.17 -14.61
CA PHE A 103 -8.18 21.14 -16.07
C PHE A 103 -8.44 19.73 -16.62
N SER A 104 -7.74 18.71 -16.11
CA SER A 104 -7.92 17.33 -16.53
C SER A 104 -9.33 16.81 -16.25
N LEU A 105 -9.95 17.23 -15.15
CA LEU A 105 -11.30 16.83 -14.78
C LEU A 105 -12.35 17.49 -15.68
N VAL A 106 -12.23 18.80 -15.91
CA VAL A 106 -13.10 19.54 -16.83
C VAL A 106 -12.97 19.00 -18.26
N PHE A 107 -11.74 18.77 -18.70
CA PHE A 107 -11.46 18.18 -20.00
C PHE A 107 -12.07 16.78 -20.13
N TYR A 108 -11.90 15.92 -19.11
CA TYR A 108 -12.49 14.58 -19.10
C TYR A 108 -14.01 14.61 -19.23
N VAL A 109 -14.69 15.46 -18.45
CA VAL A 109 -16.16 15.58 -18.52
C VAL A 109 -16.60 16.13 -19.87
N GLY A 110 -15.96 17.22 -20.34
CA GLY A 110 -16.29 17.84 -21.63
C GLY A 110 -16.08 16.89 -22.81
N TYR A 111 -14.95 16.19 -22.85
CA TYR A 111 -14.67 15.16 -23.85
C TYR A 111 -15.70 14.03 -23.81
N THR A 112 -16.02 13.52 -22.61
CA THR A 112 -16.97 12.42 -22.45
C THR A 112 -18.36 12.80 -22.95
N LEU A 113 -18.82 14.01 -22.64
CA LEU A 113 -20.10 14.53 -23.12
C LEU A 113 -20.09 14.75 -24.63
N TRP A 114 -19.06 15.41 -25.16
CA TRP A 114 -18.91 15.64 -26.61
C TRP A 114 -18.95 14.33 -27.37
N TYR A 115 -18.15 13.35 -26.93
CA TYR A 115 -18.08 12.04 -27.56
C TYR A 115 -19.41 11.29 -27.47
N GLY A 116 -20.09 11.36 -26.32
CA GLY A 116 -21.43 10.80 -26.14
C GLY A 116 -22.46 11.39 -27.12
N PHE A 117 -22.52 12.72 -27.23
CA PHE A 117 -23.39 13.40 -28.19
C PHE A 117 -23.01 13.09 -29.64
N ALA A 118 -21.72 13.01 -29.98
CA ALA A 118 -21.28 12.65 -31.32
C ALA A 118 -21.76 11.25 -31.74
N ILE A 119 -21.72 10.27 -30.83
CA ILE A 119 -22.26 8.93 -31.08
C ILE A 119 -23.78 8.96 -31.24
N LEU A 120 -24.49 9.70 -30.38
CA LEU A 120 -25.95 9.84 -30.49
C LEU A 120 -26.35 10.46 -31.85
N PHE A 121 -25.71 11.55 -32.26
CA PHE A 121 -25.95 12.18 -33.56
C PHE A 121 -25.57 11.27 -34.74
N MET A 122 -24.54 10.44 -34.59
CA MET A 122 -24.19 9.44 -35.61
C MET A 122 -25.28 8.38 -35.75
N PHE A 123 -25.91 7.94 -34.65
CA PHE A 123 -27.06 7.02 -34.71
C PHE A 123 -28.31 7.68 -35.27
N GLU A 124 -28.62 8.92 -34.88
CA GLU A 124 -29.73 9.70 -35.48
C GLU A 124 -29.53 9.91 -36.99
N GLY A 125 -28.32 10.24 -37.41
CA GLY A 125 -27.97 10.42 -38.83
C GLY A 125 -28.08 9.13 -39.67
N TRP A 126 -27.95 7.96 -39.03
CA TRP A 126 -28.19 6.65 -39.66
C TRP A 126 -29.68 6.23 -39.63
N GLY A 127 -30.58 7.10 -39.14
CA GLY A 127 -32.01 6.86 -39.09
C GLY A 127 -32.47 5.99 -37.92
N LEU A 128 -31.59 5.69 -36.96
CA LEU A 128 -31.98 5.05 -35.69
C LEU A 128 -32.56 6.11 -34.76
N LYS A 129 -33.89 6.20 -34.71
CA LYS A 129 -34.57 6.98 -33.68
C LYS A 129 -34.40 6.26 -32.34
N LEU A 130 -33.59 6.82 -31.45
CA LEU A 130 -33.50 6.42 -30.04
C LEU A 130 -34.58 7.13 -29.21
N GLU A 131 -35.79 7.24 -29.78
CA GLU A 131 -37.03 7.67 -29.11
C GLU A 131 -37.94 6.44 -28.98
N HIS A 132 -38.75 6.41 -27.92
CA HIS A 132 -39.94 5.56 -27.86
C HIS A 132 -40.99 6.02 -28.88
#